data_AF-A0A318Y6K7-F1
#
_entry.id   AF-A0A318Y6K7-F1
#
_cell.length_a   1.000
_cell.length_b   1.000
_cell.length_c   1.000
_cell.angle_alpha   90.00
_cell.angle_beta   90.00
_cell.angle_gamma   90.00
#
_symmetry.space_group_name_H-M   'P 1'
#
loop_
_entity.id
_entity.type
_entity.pdbx_description
1 polymer ?
#
loop_
_entity_poly.entity_id
_entity_poly.type
_entity_poly.pdbx_seq_one_letter_code
_entity_poly.pdbx_strand_id
1 'polypeptide(L)'
;MHFLLLLFLGLLQLVSAARSGTYYAGWPVGDSTWKTTDTVFQRETGISRYRLFQADGLIYKYQLDFEVTERQGEYASTYVFFDSEGDEYYKMVFVTGTHTLNFNSGDPYIQQVKVIED
;
A
#
# COMPACT_ATOMS: atom_id res chain seq x y z
N MET A 1 -35.90 -16.12 -23.53
CA MET A 1 -34.43 -16.07 -23.69
C MET A 1 -33.83 -14.72 -23.24
N HIS A 2 -34.19 -14.21 -22.06
CA HIS A 2 -33.65 -12.93 -21.54
C HIS A 2 -33.15 -13.03 -20.08
N PHE A 3 -33.60 -14.03 -19.32
CA PHE A 3 -33.17 -14.25 -17.93
C PHE A 3 -31.72 -14.75 -17.81
N LEU A 4 -31.25 -15.61 -18.72
CA LEU A 4 -29.87 -16.11 -18.69
C LEU A 4 -28.84 -15.00 -18.98
N LEU A 5 -29.19 -14.03 -19.82
CA LEU A 5 -28.31 -12.90 -20.17
C LEU A 5 -28.16 -11.93 -19.00
N LEU A 6 -29.26 -11.65 -18.29
CA LEU A 6 -29.27 -10.82 -17.08
C LEU A 6 -28.51 -11.48 -15.91
N LEU A 7 -28.61 -12.81 -15.79
CA LEU A 7 -27.83 -13.57 -14.79
C LEU A 7 -26.33 -13.54 -15.11
N PHE A 8 -25.96 -13.62 -16.39
CA PHE A 8 -24.56 -13.50 -16.85
C PHE A 8 -23.98 -12.10 -16.62
N LEU A 9 -24.75 -11.04 -16.86
CA LEU A 9 -24.36 -9.65 -16.58
C LEU A 9 -24.22 -9.38 -15.06
N GLY A 10 -25.11 -9.94 -14.24
CA GLY A 10 -24.99 -9.87 -12.78
C GLY A 10 -23.78 -10.63 -12.23
N LEU A 11 -23.43 -11.77 -12.83
CA LEU A 11 -22.21 -12.53 -12.50
C LEU A 11 -20.92 -11.83 -12.95
N LEU A 12 -20.94 -11.07 -14.05
CA LEU A 12 -19.80 -10.26 -14.51
C LEU A 12 -19.48 -9.11 -13.54
N GLN A 13 -20.49 -8.49 -12.93
CA GLN A 13 -20.26 -7.43 -11.93
C GLN A 13 -19.66 -7.96 -10.62
N LEU A 14 -19.84 -9.25 -10.29
CA LEU A 14 -19.20 -9.89 -9.13
C LEU A 14 -17.69 -10.13 -9.35
N VAL A 15 -17.20 -10.13 -10.59
CA VAL A 15 -15.77 -10.27 -10.91
C VAL A 15 -15.02 -8.93 -10.83
N SER A 16 -15.75 -7.80 -10.85
CA SER A 16 -15.18 -6.46 -10.66
C SER A 16 -15.02 -6.08 -9.17
N ALA A 17 -14.88 -7.08 -8.28
CA ALA A 17 -14.54 -6.81 -6.90
C ALA A 17 -13.08 -6.32 -6.85
N ALA A 18 -12.87 -5.10 -6.35
CA ALA A 18 -11.56 -4.55 -5.99
C ALA A 18 -10.72 -5.64 -5.30
N ARG A 19 -9.70 -6.16 -5.99
CA ARG A 19 -8.82 -7.16 -5.40
C ARG A 19 -7.98 -6.45 -4.35
N SER A 20 -7.83 -7.08 -3.19
CA SER A 20 -6.97 -6.56 -2.13
C SER A 20 -6.19 -7.68 -1.48
N GLY A 21 -4.97 -7.36 -1.07
CA GLY A 21 -4.06 -8.27 -0.39
C GLY A 21 -3.35 -7.55 0.75
N THR A 22 -3.11 -8.27 1.85
CA THR A 22 -2.32 -7.78 2.99
C THR A 22 -1.02 -8.56 3.06
N TYR A 23 0.09 -7.84 3.12
CA TYR A 23 1.44 -8.38 2.99
C TYR A 23 2.27 -7.99 4.22
N TYR A 24 3.01 -8.95 4.77
CA TYR A 24 3.94 -8.67 5.85
C TYR A 24 5.10 -7.81 5.34
N ALA A 25 5.28 -6.65 5.95
CA ALA A 25 6.32 -5.70 5.58
C ALA A 25 7.53 -5.82 6.52
N GLY A 26 7.26 -5.64 7.80
CA GLY A 26 8.27 -5.71 8.85
C GLY A 26 9.33 -4.62 8.77
N TRP A 27 8.91 -3.38 8.54
CA TRP A 27 9.80 -2.25 8.30
C TRP A 27 10.06 -1.45 9.58
N PRO A 28 11.27 -1.52 10.16
CA PRO A 28 11.62 -0.73 11.34
C PRO A 28 11.94 0.71 10.98
N VAL A 29 11.74 1.62 11.95
CA VAL A 29 12.32 2.96 11.87
C VAL A 29 13.85 2.82 11.90
N GLY A 30 14.50 3.40 10.89
CA GLY A 30 15.93 3.47 10.78
C GLY A 30 16.38 4.84 10.29
N ASP A 31 17.39 4.84 9.44
CA ASP A 31 17.91 6.03 8.76
C ASP A 31 17.15 6.34 7.45
N SER A 32 17.54 7.45 6.81
CA SER A 32 16.99 7.90 5.52
C SER A 32 17.50 7.11 4.31
N THR A 33 18.14 5.95 4.53
CA THR A 33 18.64 5.09 3.45
C THR A 33 17.53 4.20 2.90
N TRP A 34 17.51 4.07 1.58
CA TRP A 34 16.58 3.20 0.86
C TRP A 34 16.91 1.73 1.08
N LYS A 35 15.87 0.96 1.43
CA LYS A 35 15.88 -0.48 1.68
C LYS A 35 15.06 -1.16 0.58
N THR A 36 15.67 -2.05 -0.18
CA THR A 36 15.01 -2.81 -1.26
C THR A 36 14.07 -3.85 -0.65
N THR A 37 12.86 -3.95 -1.17
CA THR A 37 11.92 -5.02 -0.83
C THR A 37 12.33 -6.30 -1.54
N ASP A 38 11.92 -7.47 -1.03
CA ASP A 38 12.15 -8.70 -1.75
C ASP A 38 11.29 -8.78 -3.02
N THR A 39 11.67 -9.68 -3.93
CA THR A 39 11.04 -9.81 -5.25
C THR A 39 9.58 -10.27 -5.19
N VAL A 40 9.18 -11.00 -4.14
CA VAL A 40 7.80 -11.40 -3.94
C VAL A 40 6.99 -10.19 -3.49
N PHE A 41 7.46 -9.47 -2.47
CA PHE A 41 6.79 -8.27 -2.00
C PHE A 41 6.62 -7.22 -3.11
N GLN A 42 7.67 -6.96 -3.89
CA GLN A 42 7.61 -6.02 -5.01
C GLN A 42 6.59 -6.47 -6.07
N ARG A 43 6.57 -7.75 -6.44
CA ARG A 43 5.61 -8.26 -7.43
C ARG A 43 4.17 -8.10 -6.96
N GLU A 44 3.90 -8.42 -5.69
CA GLU A 44 2.52 -8.42 -5.17
C GLU A 44 2.02 -7.03 -4.79
N THR A 45 2.90 -6.08 -4.49
CA THR A 45 2.51 -4.74 -4.01
C THR A 45 2.89 -3.61 -4.96
N GLY A 46 3.80 -3.85 -5.89
CA GLY A 46 4.44 -2.83 -6.72
C GLY A 46 5.54 -2.03 -6.02
N ILE A 47 5.73 -2.18 -4.69
CA ILE A 47 6.71 -1.41 -3.92
C ILE A 47 8.08 -2.07 -4.05
N SER A 48 9.03 -1.37 -4.67
CA SER A 48 10.40 -1.87 -4.92
C SER A 48 11.39 -1.55 -3.80
N ARG A 49 11.16 -0.45 -3.08
CA ARG A 49 12.00 -0.01 -1.96
C ARG A 49 11.25 0.96 -1.07
N TYR A 50 11.70 1.05 0.16
CA TYR A 50 11.17 1.97 1.16
C TYR A 50 12.30 2.60 1.98
N ARG A 51 11.99 3.68 2.69
CA ARG A 51 12.78 4.17 3.83
C ARG A 51 11.82 4.73 4.87
N LEU A 52 12.03 4.35 6.11
CA LEU A 52 11.23 4.79 7.25
C LEU A 52 12.18 5.37 8.28
N PHE A 53 11.99 6.64 8.61
CA PHE A 53 12.88 7.38 9.49
C PHE A 53 12.13 8.43 10.29
N GLN A 54 12.73 8.83 11.41
CA GLN A 54 12.26 9.99 12.17
C GLN A 54 12.67 11.27 11.43
N ALA A 55 11.69 12.09 11.07
CA ALA A 55 11.90 13.32 10.29
C ALA A 55 11.79 14.60 11.14
N ASP A 56 11.47 14.45 12.44
CA ASP A 56 11.38 15.54 13.43
C ASP A 56 10.57 16.75 12.94
N GLY A 57 9.50 16.49 12.19
CA GLY A 57 8.58 17.52 11.73
C GLY A 57 7.78 18.12 12.89
N LEU A 58 7.33 19.36 12.72
CA LEU A 58 6.50 20.08 13.71
C LEU A 58 5.17 19.38 14.01
N ILE A 59 4.63 18.64 13.04
CA ILE A 59 3.31 17.99 13.11
C ILE A 59 3.44 16.47 13.11
N TYR A 60 4.36 15.93 12.29
CA TYR A 60 4.57 14.49 12.12
C TYR A 60 6.01 14.13 12.48
N LYS A 61 6.16 13.14 13.33
CA LYS A 61 7.45 12.66 13.81
C LYS A 61 8.12 11.71 12.83
N TYR A 62 7.36 10.90 12.11
CA TYR A 62 7.87 9.87 11.21
C TYR A 62 7.50 10.13 9.75
N GLN A 63 8.41 9.76 8.87
CA GLN A 63 8.24 9.80 7.43
C GLN A 63 8.54 8.42 6.84
N LEU A 64 7.59 7.90 6.08
CA LEU A 64 7.75 6.74 5.22
C LEU A 64 7.79 7.22 3.77
N ASP A 65 8.92 7.02 3.10
CA ASP A 65 8.98 7.09 1.65
C ASP A 65 8.99 5.69 1.07
N PHE A 66 8.26 5.48 -0.03
CA PHE A 66 8.23 4.22 -0.74
C PHE A 66 8.16 4.46 -2.24
N GLU A 67 8.77 3.56 -3.02
CA GLU A 67 8.80 3.65 -4.48
C GLU A 67 7.96 2.55 -5.11
N VAL A 68 6.94 2.97 -5.87
CA VAL A 68 6.05 2.09 -6.62
C VAL A 68 6.53 2.01 -8.07
N THR A 69 6.96 0.83 -8.50
CA THR A 69 7.38 0.60 -9.90
C THR A 69 6.24 0.13 -10.79
N GLU A 70 5.18 -0.43 -10.19
CA GLU A 70 4.01 -0.96 -10.89
C GLU A 70 2.77 -0.74 -10.02
N ARG A 71 1.73 -0.10 -10.57
CA ARG A 71 0.44 0.05 -9.90
C ARG A 71 -0.33 -1.26 -10.01
N GLN A 72 -1.04 -1.64 -8.96
CA GLN A 72 -1.81 -2.89 -8.91
C GLN A 72 -3.25 -2.72 -9.41
N GLY A 73 -3.82 -1.50 -9.33
CA GLY A 73 -5.12 -1.16 -9.91
C GLY A 73 -5.01 -0.49 -11.28
N GLU A 74 -6.14 -0.36 -11.98
CA GLU A 74 -6.20 0.17 -13.35
C GLU A 74 -5.84 1.67 -13.39
N TYR A 75 -6.35 2.45 -12.43
CA TYR A 75 -6.19 3.90 -12.39
C TYR A 75 -5.39 4.37 -11.17
N ALA A 76 -5.45 3.65 -10.07
CA ALA A 76 -4.72 3.96 -8.86
C ALA A 76 -4.43 2.70 -8.04
N SER A 77 -3.63 2.85 -7.00
CA SER A 77 -3.51 1.83 -5.96
C SER A 77 -3.61 2.51 -4.62
N THR A 78 -4.49 2.01 -3.76
CA THR A 78 -4.60 2.51 -2.39
C THR A 78 -3.80 1.61 -1.48
N TYR A 79 -2.78 2.18 -0.87
CA TYR A 79 -1.95 1.51 0.14
C TYR A 79 -2.46 1.88 1.53
N VAL A 80 -2.56 0.88 2.39
CA VAL A 80 -2.80 1.05 3.83
C VAL A 80 -1.61 0.45 4.56
N PHE A 81 -0.91 1.28 5.32
CA PHE A 81 0.23 0.88 6.15
C PHE A 81 -0.27 0.70 7.57
N PHE A 82 0.01 -0.47 8.16
CA PHE A 82 -0.35 -0.81 9.53
C PHE A 82 0.90 -0.77 10.38
N ASP A 83 0.88 0.01 11.45
CA ASP A 83 1.95 -0.04 12.44
C ASP A 83 1.79 -1.23 13.40
N SER A 84 2.67 -1.32 14.41
CA SER A 84 2.61 -2.39 15.43
C SER A 84 1.42 -2.27 16.38
N GLU A 85 0.83 -1.08 16.51
CA GLU A 85 -0.34 -0.82 17.37
C GLU A 85 -1.65 -1.13 16.62
N GLY A 86 -1.58 -1.32 15.30
CA GLY A 86 -2.70 -1.59 14.42
C GLY A 86 -3.33 -0.33 13.83
N ASP A 87 -2.69 0.83 14.01
CA ASP A 87 -3.13 2.08 13.40
C ASP A 87 -2.90 2.05 11.89
N GLU A 88 -3.81 2.70 11.16
CA GLU A 88 -3.86 2.64 9.70
C GLU A 88 -3.50 3.97 9.06
N TYR A 89 -2.62 3.94 8.07
CA TYR A 89 -2.22 5.13 7.31
C TYR A 89 -2.42 4.91 5.82
N TYR A 90 -3.22 5.79 5.21
CA TYR A 90 -3.69 5.63 3.85
C TYR A 90 -2.88 6.47 2.86
N LYS A 91 -2.52 5.87 1.73
CA LYS A 91 -1.90 6.58 0.60
C LYS A 91 -2.45 6.09 -0.73
N MET A 92 -3.09 6.98 -1.46
CA MET A 92 -3.50 6.73 -2.84
C MET A 92 -2.37 7.09 -3.81
N VAL A 93 -2.10 6.20 -4.75
CA VAL A 93 -1.02 6.29 -5.74
C VAL A 93 -1.61 6.24 -7.15
N PHE A 94 -1.61 7.38 -7.85
CA PHE A 94 -2.10 7.49 -9.22
C PHE A 94 -1.00 7.27 -10.27
N VAL A 95 0.25 7.54 -9.92
CA VAL A 95 1.41 7.47 -10.82
C VAL A 95 2.52 6.69 -10.12
N THR A 96 3.29 5.92 -10.87
CA THR A 96 4.49 5.23 -10.36
C THR A 96 5.55 6.25 -9.93
N GLY A 97 6.45 5.83 -9.04
CA GLY A 97 7.55 6.63 -8.53
C GLY A 97 7.55 6.69 -7.01
N THR A 98 8.19 7.73 -6.47
CA THR A 98 8.33 7.92 -5.02
C THR A 98 7.13 8.61 -4.41
N HIS A 99 6.63 8.04 -3.31
CA HIS A 99 5.55 8.60 -2.52
C HIS A 99 5.98 8.74 -1.07
N THR A 100 5.44 9.76 -0.42
CA THR A 100 5.70 10.08 0.98
C THR A 100 4.41 10.00 1.78
N LEU A 101 4.52 9.39 2.96
CA LEU A 101 3.52 9.35 4.02
C LEU A 101 4.17 9.88 5.30
N ASN A 102 3.56 10.89 5.91
CA ASN A 102 3.99 11.44 7.20
C ASN A 102 2.96 11.06 8.26
N PHE A 103 3.42 10.58 9.43
CA PHE A 103 2.54 10.06 10.47
C PHE A 103 3.15 10.17 11.88
N ASN A 104 2.31 9.91 12.87
CA ASN A 104 2.67 9.77 14.29
C ASN A 104 2.17 8.41 14.77
N SER A 105 2.97 7.72 15.57
CA SER A 105 2.67 6.41 16.15
C SER A 105 3.43 6.25 17.48
N GLY A 106 2.87 5.50 18.43
CA GLY A 106 3.56 5.08 19.64
C GLY A 106 4.61 4.01 19.35
N ASP A 107 4.33 3.10 18.42
CA ASP A 107 5.25 2.11 17.86
C ASP A 107 5.24 2.15 16.32
N PRO A 108 6.09 2.99 15.69
CA PRO A 108 6.06 3.30 14.25
C PRO A 108 6.54 2.17 13.33
N TYR A 109 6.83 0.97 13.85
CA TYR A 109 7.21 -0.17 13.04
C TYR A 109 6.05 -0.57 12.12
N ILE A 110 6.27 -0.55 10.80
CA ILE A 110 5.23 -0.94 9.85
C ILE A 110 5.20 -2.45 9.73
N GLN A 111 4.19 -3.07 10.35
CA GLN A 111 4.03 -4.51 10.38
C GLN A 111 3.50 -5.05 9.05
N GLN A 112 2.50 -4.39 8.48
CA GLN A 112 1.80 -4.87 7.29
C GLN A 112 1.50 -3.75 6.30
N VAL A 113 1.38 -4.11 5.03
CA VAL A 113 0.88 -3.25 3.96
C VAL A 113 -0.28 -3.95 3.29
N LYS A 114 -1.43 -3.28 3.23
CA LYS A 114 -2.55 -3.70 2.39
C LYS A 114 -2.55 -2.88 1.12
N VAL A 115 -2.77 -3.54 -0.01
CA VAL A 115 -3.01 -2.91 -1.30
C VAL A 115 -4.45 -3.15 -1.69
N ILE A 116 -5.15 -2.09 -2.10
CA ILE A 116 -6.50 -2.14 -2.63
C ILE A 116 -6.41 -1.66 -4.08
N GLU A 117 -6.72 -2.57 -5.00
CA GLU A 117 -6.84 -2.32 -6.44
C GLU A 117 -8.18 -1.61 -6.70
N ASP A 118 -8.18 -0.57 -7.53
CA ASP A 118 -9.40 0.13 -7.93
C ASP A 118 -10.07 -0.47 -9.17
#